data_AF-A0A2A5DE53-F1
#
_entry.id   AF-A0A2A5DE53-F1
#
_cell.length_a   1.000
_cell.length_b   1.000
_cell.length_c   1.000
_cell.angle_alpha   90.00
_cell.angle_beta   90.00
_cell.angle_gamma   90.00
#
_symmetry.space_group_name_H-M   'P 1'
#
loop_
_entity.id
_entity.type
_entity.pdbx_description
1 polymer ?
#
loop_
_entity_poly.entity_id
_entity_poly.type
_entity_poly.pdbx_seq_one_letter_code
_entity_poly.pdbx_strand_id
1 'polypeptide(L)'
;MRLRDQGTKKFLTLKSLVAPVDGIAHREEYEEEVDWEGTADWSFDDETLEGRVKPLVGDKTLWLLFQLRQERMQFYVATESSLWIEASMDIIRWEGKDKTIEGFEAELEYQNGPVEELKAMVLALQERTGWEIAQESKFERGLLVAGLI
;
A
#
# COMPACT_ATOMS: atom_id res chain seq x y z
N MET A 1 6.53 -4.82 5.56
CA MET A 1 7.68 -4.28 4.81
C MET A 1 7.52 -4.66 3.34
N ARG A 2 7.92 -3.79 2.41
CA ARG A 2 7.79 -4.01 0.97
C ARG A 2 8.96 -3.38 0.23
N LEU A 3 9.48 -4.09 -0.78
CA LEU A 3 10.31 -3.52 -1.85
C LEU A 3 9.42 -3.16 -3.04
N ARG A 4 9.58 -1.95 -3.59
CA ARG A 4 8.81 -1.45 -4.73
C ARG A 4 9.75 -1.01 -5.84
N ASP A 5 9.53 -1.52 -7.04
CA ASP A 5 10.17 -1.03 -8.27
C ASP A 5 9.19 -0.10 -9.01
N GLN A 6 9.62 1.13 -9.30
CA GLN A 6 8.89 2.11 -10.12
C GLN A 6 9.68 2.48 -11.40
N GLY A 7 10.45 1.53 -11.93
CA GLY A 7 11.30 1.71 -13.11
C GLY A 7 12.66 2.28 -12.72
N THR A 8 12.80 3.61 -12.76
CA THR A 8 14.10 4.27 -12.47
C THR A 8 14.40 4.39 -10.98
N LYS A 9 13.37 4.27 -10.14
CA LYS A 9 13.48 4.39 -8.69
C LYS A 9 12.95 3.14 -8.01
N LYS A 10 13.61 2.78 -6.91
CA LYS A 10 13.25 1.62 -6.10
C LYS A 10 13.19 2.05 -4.66
N PHE A 11 12.23 1.51 -3.93
CA PHE A 11 11.91 1.96 -2.59
C PHE A 11 11.77 0.79 -1.64
N LEU A 12 12.28 0.96 -0.43
CA LEU A 12 11.90 0.14 0.71
C LEU A 12 10.87 0.92 1.53
N THR A 13 9.75 0.27 1.81
CA THR A 13 8.68 0.83 2.65
C THR A 13 8.45 -0.05 3.88
N LEU A 14 8.40 0.57 5.06
CA LEU A 14 7.91 -0.01 6.30
C LEU A 14 6.60 0.68 6.70
N LYS A 15 5.50 -0.08 6.72
CA LYS A 15 4.17 0.40 7.14
C LYS A 15 3.71 -0.32 8.40
N SER A 16 3.09 0.41 9.32
CA SER A 16 2.45 -0.20 10.49
C SER A 16 1.21 -1.01 10.09
N LEU A 17 0.96 -2.11 10.81
CA LEU A 17 -0.22 -2.95 10.63
C LEU A 17 -1.32 -2.50 11.58
N VAL A 18 -1.90 -1.32 11.29
CA VAL A 18 -3.06 -0.81 12.01
C VAL A 18 -4.32 -1.05 11.17
N ALA A 19 -5.34 -1.65 11.78
CA ALA A 19 -6.62 -1.88 11.14
C ALA A 19 -7.28 -0.52 10.79
N PRO A 20 -7.90 -0.38 9.60
CA PRO A 20 -8.68 0.80 9.28
C PRO A 20 -9.81 1.02 10.28
N VAL A 21 -10.14 2.28 10.57
CA VAL A 21 -11.32 2.66 11.36
C VAL A 21 -12.32 3.30 10.39
N ASP A 22 -13.54 2.78 10.35
CA ASP A 22 -14.59 3.22 9.41
C ASP A 22 -14.12 3.24 7.94
N GLY A 23 -13.27 2.27 7.55
CA GLY A 23 -12.72 2.20 6.20
C GLY A 23 -11.54 3.14 5.91
N ILE A 24 -11.17 3.98 6.88
CA ILE A 24 -10.06 4.94 6.75
C ILE A 24 -8.82 4.35 7.41
N ALA A 25 -7.77 4.12 6.61
CA ALA A 25 -6.50 3.65 7.11
C ALA A 25 -5.67 4.84 7.64
N HIS A 26 -5.35 4.81 8.93
CA HIS A 26 -4.38 5.72 9.55
C HIS A 26 -3.15 4.90 9.95
N ARG A 27 -2.04 5.09 9.24
CA ARG A 27 -0.83 4.27 9.41
C ARG A 27 0.42 5.13 9.39
N GLU A 28 1.40 4.71 10.19
CA GLU A 28 2.75 5.23 10.08
C GLU A 28 3.45 4.52 8.93
N GLU A 29 4.15 5.31 8.11
CA GLU A 29 4.87 4.84 6.95
C GLU A 29 6.25 5.52 6.90
N TYR A 30 7.27 4.69 6.71
CA TYR A 30 8.64 5.13 6.47
C TYR A 30 9.07 4.56 5.12
N GLU A 31 9.60 5.42 4.26
CA GLU A 31 10.04 5.06 2.92
C GLU A 31 11.41 5.66 2.63
N GLU A 32 12.27 4.86 2.00
CA GLU A 32 13.61 5.26 1.58
C GLU A 32 13.87 4.72 0.17
N GLU A 33 14.56 5.51 -0.66
CA GLU A 33 15.02 5.08 -1.99
C GLU A 33 16.26 4.19 -1.83
N VAL A 34 16.27 3.04 -2.49
CA VAL A 34 17.29 2.00 -2.28
C VAL A 34 17.86 1.48 -3.60
N ASP A 35 19.12 1.06 -3.59
CA ASP A 35 19.72 0.35 -4.71
C ASP A 35 19.48 -1.16 -4.56
N TRP A 36 18.37 -1.62 -5.15
CA TRP A 36 17.93 -3.01 -5.11
C TRP A 36 17.85 -3.58 -6.53
N GLU A 37 18.32 -4.79 -6.80
CA GLU A 37 18.36 -5.32 -8.17
C GLU A 37 17.05 -6.00 -8.64
N GLY A 38 15.99 -6.01 -7.83
CA GLY A 38 14.74 -6.71 -8.17
C GLY A 38 14.70 -8.16 -7.70
N THR A 39 15.69 -8.59 -6.91
CA THR A 39 15.83 -9.96 -6.40
C THR A 39 15.10 -10.17 -5.07
N ALA A 40 14.72 -11.41 -4.77
CA ALA A 40 14.16 -11.77 -3.46
C ALA A 40 15.21 -11.67 -2.34
N ASP A 41 16.48 -11.87 -2.68
CA ASP A 41 17.60 -11.75 -1.75
C ASP A 41 18.02 -10.28 -1.67
N TRP A 42 17.82 -9.68 -0.49
CA TRP A 42 18.31 -8.36 -0.18
C TRP A 42 18.72 -8.27 1.29
N SER A 43 19.82 -7.55 1.55
CA SER A 43 20.34 -7.28 2.88
C SER A 43 20.25 -5.79 3.18
N PHE A 44 19.85 -5.47 4.40
CA PHE A 44 19.71 -4.10 4.91
C PHE A 44 20.91 -3.82 5.82
N ASP A 45 21.44 -2.61 5.76
CA ASP A 45 22.42 -2.15 6.74
C ASP A 45 21.73 -1.65 8.02
N ASP A 46 22.53 -1.27 9.01
CA ASP A 46 22.06 -0.78 10.30
C ASP A 46 21.38 0.60 10.21
N GLU A 47 21.60 1.35 9.13
CA GLU A 47 21.07 2.70 8.92
C GLU A 47 19.76 2.70 8.13
N THR A 48 19.43 1.62 7.44
CA THR A 48 18.25 1.47 6.60
C THR A 48 16.96 1.85 7.35
N LEU A 49 16.18 2.76 6.76
CA LEU A 49 15.01 3.40 7.36
C LEU A 49 15.32 3.99 8.74
N GLU A 50 16.44 4.73 8.83
CA GLU A 50 16.95 5.33 10.07
C GLU A 50 17.05 4.28 11.22
N GLY A 51 17.51 3.07 10.87
CA GLY A 51 17.70 1.96 11.81
C GLY A 51 16.42 1.30 12.34
N ARG A 52 15.25 1.56 11.75
CA ARG A 52 13.96 0.97 12.20
C ARG A 52 13.81 -0.51 11.85
N VAL A 53 14.53 -1.01 10.85
CA VAL A 53 14.41 -2.40 10.40
C VAL A 53 15.04 -3.38 11.39
N LYS A 54 16.26 -3.09 11.87
CA LYS A 54 17.05 -4.00 12.70
C LYS A 54 16.34 -4.45 13.98
N PRO A 55 15.68 -3.57 14.77
CA PRO A 55 14.93 -4.00 15.95
C PRO A 55 13.75 -4.96 15.64
N LEU A 56 13.18 -4.90 14.44
CA LEU A 56 12.04 -5.73 14.04
C LEU A 56 12.47 -7.11 13.53
N VAL A 57 13.58 -7.15 12.78
CA VAL A 57 14.06 -8.37 12.12
C VAL A 57 15.06 -9.14 13.00
N GLY A 58 15.93 -8.41 13.71
CA GLY A 58 17.09 -8.98 14.40
C GLY A 58 18.01 -9.71 13.43
N ASP A 59 18.48 -10.90 13.81
CA ASP A 59 19.35 -11.74 12.98
C ASP A 59 18.57 -12.70 12.05
N LYS A 60 17.25 -12.50 11.87
CA LYS A 60 16.41 -13.40 11.09
C LYS A 60 16.55 -13.12 9.59
N THR A 61 16.52 -14.19 8.80
CA THR A 61 16.37 -14.09 7.35
C THR A 61 14.93 -13.72 6.98
N LEU A 62 14.79 -12.72 6.12
CA LEU A 62 13.51 -12.35 5.52
C LEU A 62 13.31 -13.12 4.23
N TRP A 63 12.07 -13.54 4.00
CA TRP A 63 11.68 -14.31 2.83
C TRP A 63 10.66 -13.53 2.01
N LEU A 64 10.77 -13.60 0.69
CA LEU A 64 9.73 -13.10 -0.20
C LEU A 64 8.46 -13.94 -0.03
N LEU A 65 7.38 -13.32 0.46
CA LEU A 65 6.12 -14.00 0.69
C LEU A 65 5.26 -14.06 -0.58
N PHE A 66 5.15 -12.95 -1.28
CA PHE A 66 4.39 -12.80 -2.52
C PHE A 66 4.88 -11.55 -3.26
N GLN A 67 4.54 -11.46 -4.54
CA GLN A 67 4.75 -10.28 -5.37
C GLN A 67 3.41 -9.61 -5.68
N LEU A 68 3.45 -8.30 -5.88
CA LEU A 68 2.29 -7.51 -6.30
C LEU A 68 2.70 -6.72 -7.53
N ARG A 69 1.97 -6.92 -8.63
CA ARG A 69 2.06 -6.09 -9.83
C ARG A 69 0.87 -5.14 -9.86
N GLN A 70 1.14 -3.87 -10.14
CA GLN A 70 0.12 -2.84 -10.09
C GLN A 70 0.28 -1.88 -11.26
N GLU A 71 -0.82 -1.66 -11.97
CA GLU A 71 -0.97 -0.54 -12.89
C GLU A 71 -1.81 0.51 -12.17
N ARG A 72 -1.22 1.68 -11.89
CA ARG A 72 -1.84 2.77 -11.14
C ARG A 72 -2.15 3.93 -12.07
N MET A 73 -3.41 4.35 -12.10
CA MET A 73 -3.82 5.66 -12.59
C MET A 73 -4.00 6.59 -11.39
N GLN A 74 -3.36 7.75 -11.41
CA GLN A 74 -3.31 8.66 -10.27
C GLN A 74 -3.77 10.06 -10.69
N PHE A 75 -4.54 10.70 -9.82
CA PHE A 75 -5.15 12.00 -10.04
C PHE A 75 -5.10 12.81 -8.75
N TYR A 76 -4.87 14.10 -8.86
CA TYR A 76 -5.05 15.02 -7.73
C TYR A 76 -6.42 15.65 -7.81
N VAL A 77 -7.17 15.61 -6.71
CA VAL A 77 -8.51 16.19 -6.61
C VAL A 77 -8.45 17.32 -5.58
N ALA A 78 -8.82 18.51 -6.03
CA ALA A 78 -8.97 19.69 -5.19
C ALA A 78 -10.41 20.20 -5.32
N THR A 79 -11.04 20.53 -4.18
CA THR A 79 -12.40 21.08 -4.15
C THR A 79 -12.39 22.56 -3.74
N GLU A 80 -13.50 23.26 -3.96
CA GLU A 80 -13.63 24.69 -3.60
C GLU A 80 -13.48 24.93 -2.09
N SER A 81 -13.81 23.93 -1.28
CA SER A 81 -13.66 23.90 0.19
C SER A 81 -12.25 23.52 0.65
N SER A 82 -11.27 23.52 -0.25
CA SER A 82 -9.86 23.22 0.04
C SER A 82 -9.58 21.78 0.47
N LEU A 83 -10.50 20.84 0.22
CA LEU A 83 -10.17 19.41 0.31
C LEU A 83 -9.15 19.12 -0.79
N TRP A 84 -8.02 18.54 -0.40
CA TRP A 84 -6.98 18.07 -1.29
C TRP A 84 -6.73 16.59 -1.02
N ILE A 85 -6.92 15.77 -2.04
CA ILE A 85 -6.65 14.33 -1.97
C ILE A 85 -5.87 13.87 -3.20
N GLU A 86 -5.10 12.81 -3.00
CA GLU A 86 -4.60 12.00 -4.08
C GLU A 86 -5.56 10.83 -4.29
N ALA A 87 -6.16 10.74 -5.47
CA ALA A 87 -7.01 9.64 -5.86
C ALA A 87 -6.24 8.70 -6.78
N SER A 88 -6.45 7.39 -6.64
CA SER A 88 -5.90 6.42 -7.56
C SER A 88 -6.88 5.31 -7.90
N MET A 89 -6.71 4.73 -9.07
CA MET A 89 -7.34 3.50 -9.51
C MET A 89 -6.25 2.50 -9.87
N ASP A 90 -6.33 1.32 -9.27
CA ASP A 90 -5.32 0.29 -9.35
C ASP A 90 -5.90 -0.97 -10.00
N ILE A 91 -5.20 -1.47 -11.03
CA ILE A 91 -5.34 -2.85 -11.51
C ILE A 91 -4.21 -3.65 -10.86
N ILE A 92 -4.57 -4.65 -10.07
CA ILE A 92 -3.62 -5.32 -9.17
C ILE A 92 -3.63 -6.81 -9.44
N ARG A 93 -2.43 -7.40 -9.46
CA ARG A 93 -2.22 -8.84 -9.51
C ARG A 93 -1.29 -9.26 -8.37
N TRP A 94 -1.79 -10.14 -7.52
CA TRP A 94 -1.04 -10.77 -6.43
C TRP A 94 -0.53 -12.13 -6.89
N GLU A 95 0.76 -12.37 -6.73
CA GLU A 95 1.45 -13.58 -7.19
C GLU A 95 2.16 -14.24 -5.99
N GLY A 96 1.61 -15.37 -5.54
CA GLY A 96 2.30 -16.29 -4.64
C GLY A 96 2.94 -17.44 -5.42
N LYS A 97 3.50 -18.42 -4.69
CA LYS A 97 4.14 -19.59 -5.32
C LYS A 97 3.17 -20.42 -6.16
N ASP A 98 1.99 -20.70 -5.60
CA ASP A 98 1.02 -21.65 -6.16
C ASP A 98 -0.33 -20.99 -6.51
N LYS A 99 -0.47 -19.68 -6.26
CA LYS A 99 -1.75 -18.95 -6.40
C LYS A 99 -1.54 -17.56 -6.97
N THR A 100 -2.46 -17.15 -7.82
CA THR A 100 -2.55 -15.79 -8.34
C THR A 100 -3.97 -15.28 -8.16
N ILE A 101 -4.11 -14.03 -7.74
CA ILE A 101 -5.39 -13.33 -7.64
C ILE A 101 -5.24 -12.00 -8.37
N GLU A 102 -6.31 -11.56 -9.05
CA GLU A 102 -6.41 -10.25 -9.67
C GLU A 102 -7.54 -9.45 -9.01
N GLY A 103 -7.42 -8.13 -9.03
CA GLY A 103 -8.40 -7.24 -8.43
C GLY A 103 -8.27 -5.81 -8.89
N PHE A 104 -9.30 -5.04 -8.59
CA PHE A 104 -9.40 -3.63 -8.89
C PHE A 104 -9.69 -2.89 -7.59
N GLU A 105 -8.94 -1.82 -7.32
CA GLU A 105 -9.13 -1.00 -6.13
C GLU A 105 -9.06 0.47 -6.50
N ALA A 106 -9.76 1.31 -5.76
CA ALA A 106 -9.56 2.75 -5.80
C ALA A 106 -9.22 3.24 -4.40
N GLU A 107 -8.24 4.12 -4.33
CA GLU A 107 -7.75 4.68 -3.07
C GLU A 107 -7.92 6.20 -3.11
N LEU A 108 -8.43 6.76 -2.01
CA LEU A 108 -8.47 8.19 -1.77
C LEU A 108 -7.55 8.49 -0.59
N GLU A 109 -6.37 9.01 -0.88
CA GLU A 109 -5.38 9.38 0.12
C GLU A 109 -5.57 10.84 0.52
N TYR A 110 -6.00 11.03 1.76
CA TYR A 110 -6.22 12.34 2.35
C TYR A 110 -4.88 13.08 2.52
N GLN A 111 -4.78 14.28 1.97
CA GLN A 111 -3.62 15.15 2.16
C GLN A 111 -3.96 16.29 3.13
N ASN A 112 -5.05 17.03 2.87
CA ASN A 112 -5.50 18.13 3.73
C ASN A 112 -6.96 18.53 3.47
N GLY A 113 -7.56 19.31 4.38
CA GLY A 113 -8.88 19.90 4.25
C GLY A 113 -9.97 19.28 5.14
N PRO A 114 -11.26 19.54 4.86
CA PRO A 114 -12.35 19.05 5.70
C PRO A 114 -12.63 17.55 5.50
N VAL A 115 -12.33 16.73 6.52
CA VAL A 115 -12.54 15.26 6.49
C VAL A 115 -13.99 14.85 6.22
N GLU A 116 -14.98 15.63 6.66
CA GLU A 116 -16.39 15.32 6.41
C GLU A 116 -16.74 15.37 4.91
N GLU A 117 -16.03 16.16 4.12
CA GLU A 117 -16.19 16.18 2.67
C GLU A 117 -15.60 14.94 2.00
N LEU A 118 -14.46 14.44 2.50
CA LEU A 118 -13.92 13.15 2.08
C LEU A 118 -14.93 12.03 2.33
N LYS A 119 -15.55 12.00 3.51
CA LYS A 119 -16.60 11.01 3.84
C LYS A 119 -17.79 11.12 2.88
N ALA A 120 -18.25 12.34 2.60
CA ALA A 120 -19.33 12.57 1.65
C ALA A 120 -18.95 12.12 0.22
N MET A 121 -17.70 12.33 -0.19
CA MET A 121 -17.18 11.86 -1.47
C MET A 121 -17.15 10.34 -1.55
N VAL A 122 -16.70 9.66 -0.50
CA VAL A 122 -16.72 8.19 -0.42
C VAL A 122 -18.14 7.67 -0.58
N LEU A 123 -19.11 8.20 0.17
CA LEU A 123 -20.52 7.80 0.05
C LEU A 123 -21.06 8.00 -1.37
N ALA A 124 -20.79 9.16 -1.97
CA ALA A 124 -21.23 9.46 -3.34
C ALA A 124 -20.59 8.52 -4.38
N LEU A 125 -19.34 8.10 -4.18
CA LEU A 125 -18.69 7.11 -5.05
C LEU A 125 -19.35 5.74 -4.89
N GLN A 126 -19.58 5.28 -3.66
CA GLN A 126 -20.26 4.00 -3.41
C GLN A 126 -21.66 3.96 -4.03
N GLU A 127 -22.45 5.03 -3.89
CA GLU A 127 -23.79 5.13 -4.49
C GLU A 127 -23.76 5.07 -6.02
N ARG A 128 -22.72 5.64 -6.66
CA ARG A 128 -22.61 5.71 -8.11
C ARG A 128 -22.02 4.46 -8.75
N THR A 129 -21.07 3.81 -8.08
CA THR A 129 -20.32 2.67 -8.64
C THR A 129 -20.78 1.33 -8.09
N GLY A 130 -21.48 1.30 -6.95
CA GLY A 130 -21.76 0.08 -6.20
C GLY A 130 -20.53 -0.52 -5.54
N TRP A 131 -19.43 0.23 -5.42
CA TRP A 131 -18.21 -0.25 -4.78
C TRP A 131 -18.36 -0.35 -3.26
N GLU A 132 -17.73 -1.39 -2.72
CA GLU A 132 -17.65 -1.63 -1.29
C GLU A 132 -16.30 -1.14 -0.75
N ILE A 133 -16.30 -0.66 0.50
CA ILE A 133 -15.06 -0.35 1.21
C ILE A 133 -14.29 -1.63 1.46
N ALA A 134 -13.03 -1.66 1.01
CA ALA A 134 -12.14 -2.78 1.24
C ALA A 134 -11.90 -2.97 2.75
N GLN A 135 -12.14 -4.19 3.25
CA GLN A 135 -11.90 -4.55 4.65
C GLN A 135 -10.46 -5.01 4.91
N GLU A 136 -9.73 -5.31 3.83
CA GLU A 136 -8.38 -5.85 3.86
C GLU A 136 -7.47 -4.95 3.02
N SER A 137 -6.24 -4.77 3.47
CA SER A 137 -5.18 -4.17 2.68
C SER A 137 -4.68 -5.11 1.60
N LYS A 138 -4.01 -4.53 0.59
CA LYS A 138 -3.23 -5.28 -0.41
C LYS A 138 -2.26 -6.28 0.23
N PHE A 139 -1.72 -5.99 1.42
CA PHE A 139 -0.83 -6.92 2.13
C PHE A 139 -1.58 -8.13 2.66
N GLU A 140 -2.72 -7.92 3.34
CA GLU A 140 -3.57 -9.00 3.86
C GLU A 140 -4.06 -9.91 2.73
N ARG A 141 -4.50 -9.33 1.61
CA ARG A 141 -4.83 -10.11 0.39
C ARG A 141 -3.64 -10.89 -0.15
N GLY A 142 -2.43 -10.34 -0.04
CA GLY A 142 -1.20 -11.03 -0.42
C GLY A 142 -0.90 -12.26 0.44
N LEU A 143 -1.26 -12.25 1.72
CA LEU A 143 -1.09 -13.41 2.60
C LEU A 143 -1.95 -14.61 2.15
N LEU A 144 -3.12 -14.36 1.54
CA LEU A 144 -3.97 -15.41 0.96
C LEU A 144 -3.34 -16.11 -0.25
N VAL A 145 -2.47 -15.43 -1.01
CA VAL A 145 -1.74 -16.06 -2.13
C VAL A 145 -0.43 -16.69 -1.68
N ALA A 146 0.13 -16.22 -0.56
CA ALA A 146 1.27 -16.84 0.11
C ALA A 146 0.90 -18.11 0.90
N GLY A 147 -0.40 -18.39 1.09
CA GLY A 147 -0.89 -19.55 1.84
C GLY A 147 -0.69 -19.44 3.36
N LEU A 148 -0.67 -18.21 3.89
CA LEU A 148 -0.44 -17.94 5.31
C LEU A 148 -1.74 -17.65 6.08
N ILE A 149 -2.84 -17.38 5.37
CA ILE A 149 -4.20 -17.23 5.90
C ILE A 149 -5.21 -17.85 4.93
#